data_AF-A0A0R2R1T1-F1
#
_entry.id   AF-A0A0R2R1T1-F1
#
_cell.length_a   1.000
_cell.length_b   1.000
_cell.length_c   1.000
_cell.angle_alpha   90.00
_cell.angle_beta   90.00
_cell.angle_gamma   90.00
#
_symmetry.space_group_name_H-M   'P 1'
#
loop_
_entity.id
_entity.type
_entity.pdbx_description
1 polymer ?
#
loop_
_entity_poly.entity_id
_entity_poly.type
_entity_poly.pdbx_seq_one_letter_code
_entity_poly.pdbx_strand_id
1 'polypeptide(L)'
;SIKEVISDLKKENYDYVIDLHNNLRTQILKIRLGFAAKSFNKLNWEKFLLTSFKKNILPDVHIVDRYLDTVKFLGIENDKQGLDFFLSESDKVDLSIFPNNYIAFAIGGQHATKILPNEKIISICKKLKQPVVLIGGPDDALRGEEIANACSEIVNTCGKYTLLQSGFLIKEADFVISHDTGMMHVAAAFKKKIFSVWGNTIPEFGMHPYMANEKSKMIEVKDLSCRPCSKIGFDKCPKGHFKCMQEIDENLFLNE
;
A
#
# COMPACT_ATOMS: atom_id res chain seq x y z
N SER A 1 -0.91 -7.11 24.45
CA SER A 1 -0.90 -8.59 24.36
C SER A 1 -2.32 -9.16 24.42
N ILE A 2 -2.59 -10.37 23.91
CA ILE A 2 -3.93 -11.03 24.04
C ILE A 2 -4.39 -11.07 25.50
N LYS A 3 -3.45 -11.30 26.44
CA LYS A 3 -3.76 -11.34 27.87
C LYS A 3 -4.28 -10.02 28.42
N GLU A 4 -3.85 -8.89 27.85
CA GLU A 4 -4.24 -7.55 28.32
C GLU A 4 -5.68 -7.22 27.90
N VAL A 5 -6.10 -7.64 26.70
CA VAL A 5 -7.41 -7.23 26.13
C VAL A 5 -8.52 -8.25 26.32
N ILE A 6 -8.21 -9.52 26.57
CA ILE A 6 -9.23 -10.61 26.58
C ILE A 6 -10.30 -10.41 27.65
N SER A 7 -9.95 -9.86 28.81
CA SER A 7 -10.89 -9.65 29.91
C SER A 7 -11.97 -8.64 29.50
N ASP A 8 -11.54 -7.53 28.89
CA ASP A 8 -12.45 -6.47 28.48
C ASP A 8 -13.30 -6.91 27.28
N LEU A 9 -12.71 -7.58 26.29
CA LEU A 9 -13.44 -8.10 25.14
C LEU A 9 -14.51 -9.14 25.51
N LYS A 10 -14.36 -9.87 26.62
CA LYS A 10 -15.40 -10.79 27.11
C LYS A 10 -16.61 -10.05 27.71
N LYS A 11 -16.40 -8.87 28.27
CA LYS A 11 -17.48 -8.07 28.89
C LYS A 11 -18.41 -7.46 27.85
N GLU A 12 -17.92 -7.25 26.62
CA GLU A 12 -18.68 -6.71 25.51
C GLU A 12 -19.78 -7.65 24.99
N ASN A 13 -19.73 -8.95 25.34
CA ASN A 13 -20.76 -9.95 24.98
C ASN A 13 -21.15 -9.98 23.49
N TYR A 14 -20.16 -10.08 22.61
CA TYR A 14 -20.40 -10.15 21.16
C TYR A 14 -21.25 -11.35 20.73
N ASP A 15 -22.19 -11.14 19.81
CA ASP A 15 -22.95 -12.24 19.18
C ASP A 15 -22.08 -13.06 18.21
N TYR A 16 -21.15 -12.39 17.53
CA TYR A 16 -20.32 -12.99 16.49
C TYR A 16 -18.97 -12.29 16.33
N VAL A 17 -17.93 -13.04 15.99
CA VAL A 17 -16.57 -12.52 15.76
C VAL A 17 -16.15 -12.72 14.30
N ILE A 18 -15.77 -11.62 13.64
CA ILE A 18 -15.21 -11.63 12.29
C ILE A 18 -13.69 -11.47 12.35
N ASP A 19 -12.95 -12.49 11.94
CA ASP A 19 -11.48 -12.51 11.98
C ASP A 19 -10.90 -12.33 10.57
N LEU A 20 -10.64 -11.07 10.19
CA LEU A 20 -10.07 -10.72 8.90
C LEU A 20 -8.55 -10.94 8.81
N HIS A 21 -7.88 -11.26 9.92
CA HIS A 21 -6.43 -11.47 9.95
C HIS A 21 -6.07 -12.94 9.75
N ASN A 22 -6.82 -13.84 10.41
CA ASN A 22 -6.65 -15.29 10.39
C ASN A 22 -5.17 -15.72 10.57
N ASN A 23 -4.59 -15.35 11.71
CA ASN A 23 -3.25 -15.77 12.12
C ASN A 23 -3.32 -16.49 13.48
N LEU A 24 -2.20 -17.07 13.93
CA LEU A 24 -2.16 -17.82 15.20
C LEU A 24 -2.64 -16.98 16.40
N ARG A 25 -2.28 -15.69 16.45
CA ARG A 25 -2.68 -14.79 17.54
C ARG A 25 -4.20 -14.56 17.53
N THR A 26 -4.81 -14.31 16.37
CA THR A 26 -6.26 -14.11 16.28
C THR A 26 -7.03 -15.40 16.48
N GLN A 27 -6.48 -16.55 16.08
CA GLN A 27 -7.06 -17.86 16.38
C GLN A 27 -7.09 -18.14 17.89
N ILE A 28 -6.00 -17.88 18.61
CA ILE A 28 -5.96 -18.01 20.08
C ILE A 28 -6.96 -17.07 20.74
N LEU A 29 -7.05 -15.82 20.28
CA LEU A 29 -8.01 -14.84 20.79
C LEU A 29 -9.46 -15.34 20.60
N LYS A 30 -9.79 -15.78 19.39
CA LYS A 30 -11.11 -16.32 19.02
C LYS A 30 -11.52 -17.52 19.88
N ILE A 31 -10.62 -18.49 20.07
CA ILE A 31 -10.86 -19.64 20.96
C ILE A 31 -11.11 -19.19 22.40
N ARG A 32 -10.34 -18.21 22.90
CA ARG A 32 -10.49 -17.72 24.27
C ARG A 32 -11.77 -16.91 24.49
N LEU A 33 -12.23 -16.19 23.46
CA LEU A 33 -13.49 -15.45 23.50
C LEU A 33 -14.69 -16.39 23.56
N GLY A 34 -14.66 -17.49 22.81
CA GLY A 34 -15.69 -18.54 22.87
C GLY A 34 -16.98 -18.22 22.11
N PHE A 35 -17.01 -17.14 21.33
CA PHE A 35 -18.16 -16.76 20.50
C PHE A 35 -18.14 -17.45 19.13
N ALA A 36 -19.30 -17.49 18.47
CA ALA A 36 -19.41 -17.91 17.08
C ALA A 36 -18.56 -16.99 16.20
N ALA A 37 -17.86 -17.55 15.21
CA ALA A 37 -16.86 -16.77 14.49
C ALA A 37 -16.55 -17.30 13.09
N LYS A 38 -16.22 -16.38 12.18
CA LYS A 38 -15.79 -16.68 10.81
C LYS A 38 -14.48 -15.96 10.51
N SER A 39 -13.55 -16.70 9.90
CA SER A 39 -12.21 -16.18 9.57
C SER A 39 -12.05 -16.01 8.06
N PHE A 40 -11.33 -14.98 7.66
CA PHE A 40 -10.96 -14.70 6.28
C PHE A 40 -10.12 -15.83 5.66
N ASN A 41 -10.47 -16.26 4.45
CA ASN A 41 -9.67 -17.25 3.71
C ASN A 41 -8.44 -16.57 3.07
N LYS A 42 -7.24 -16.90 3.55
CA LYS A 42 -5.98 -16.26 3.13
C LYS A 42 -5.45 -16.71 1.78
N LEU A 43 -5.90 -17.86 1.27
CA LEU A 43 -5.36 -18.52 0.07
C LEU A 43 -3.84 -18.70 0.14
N ASN A 44 -3.35 -19.21 1.28
CA ASN A 44 -1.91 -19.35 1.52
C ASN A 44 -1.27 -20.38 0.59
N TRP A 45 -2.02 -21.43 0.20
CA TRP A 45 -1.53 -22.49 -0.67
C TRP A 45 -1.37 -22.01 -2.11
N GLU A 46 -2.36 -21.28 -2.61
CA GLU A 46 -2.38 -20.65 -3.92
C GLU A 46 -1.22 -19.63 -4.05
N LYS A 47 -1.05 -18.80 -3.01
CA LYS A 47 0.08 -17.86 -2.93
C LYS A 47 1.43 -18.59 -2.92
N PHE A 48 1.54 -19.69 -2.19
CA PHE A 48 2.76 -20.50 -2.14
C PHE A 48 3.09 -21.12 -3.51
N LEU A 49 2.10 -21.69 -4.19
CA LEU A 49 2.28 -22.23 -5.54
C LEU A 49 2.76 -21.17 -6.52
N LEU A 50 2.23 -19.96 -6.42
CA LEU A 50 2.66 -18.85 -7.26
C LEU A 50 4.09 -18.38 -6.94
N THR A 51 4.44 -18.20 -5.66
CA THR A 51 5.78 -17.71 -5.31
C THR A 51 6.88 -18.74 -5.57
N SER A 52 6.59 -20.02 -5.29
CA SER A 52 7.59 -21.11 -5.31
C SER A 52 7.67 -21.82 -6.66
N PHE A 53 6.53 -22.04 -7.33
CA PHE A 53 6.45 -22.82 -8.57
C PHE A 53 6.00 -22.00 -9.79
N LYS A 54 5.72 -20.71 -9.62
CA LYS A 54 5.21 -19.80 -10.67
C LYS A 54 3.91 -20.26 -11.32
N LYS A 55 3.14 -21.11 -10.62
CA LYS A 55 1.83 -21.57 -11.05
C LYS A 55 0.75 -20.67 -10.46
N ASN A 56 0.17 -19.80 -11.27
CA ASN A 56 -0.92 -18.93 -10.83
C ASN A 56 -2.25 -19.69 -10.82
N ILE A 57 -2.81 -19.90 -9.64
CA ILE A 57 -4.17 -20.43 -9.42
C ILE A 57 -4.99 -19.50 -8.51
N LEU A 58 -4.53 -18.25 -8.34
CA LEU A 58 -5.26 -17.28 -7.55
C LEU A 58 -6.57 -16.90 -8.27
N PRO A 59 -7.66 -16.71 -7.52
CA PRO A 59 -8.87 -16.15 -8.10
C PRO A 59 -8.60 -14.70 -8.49
N ASP A 60 -9.19 -14.28 -9.61
CA ASP A 60 -9.19 -12.88 -10.05
C ASP A 60 -10.23 -12.09 -9.26
N VAL A 61 -9.97 -11.94 -7.96
CA VAL A 61 -10.84 -11.26 -7.00
C VAL A 61 -10.00 -10.40 -6.07
N HIS A 62 -10.38 -9.13 -5.95
CA HIS A 62 -9.68 -8.18 -5.09
C HIS A 62 -9.77 -8.57 -3.60
N ILE A 63 -8.76 -8.20 -2.81
CA ILE A 63 -8.71 -8.54 -1.38
C ILE A 63 -9.89 -7.96 -0.60
N VAL A 64 -10.37 -6.77 -1.00
CA VAL A 64 -11.53 -6.10 -0.40
C VAL A 64 -12.79 -6.94 -0.56
N ASP A 65 -13.05 -7.43 -1.78
CA ASP A 65 -14.20 -8.30 -2.02
C ASP A 65 -14.09 -9.62 -1.25
N ARG A 66 -12.87 -10.15 -1.09
CA ARG A 66 -12.63 -11.35 -0.27
C ARG A 66 -12.82 -11.08 1.23
N TYR A 67 -12.52 -9.88 1.71
CA TYR A 67 -12.87 -9.48 3.08
C TYR A 67 -14.39 -9.40 3.24
N LEU A 68 -15.09 -8.81 2.28
CA LEU A 68 -16.56 -8.73 2.29
C LEU A 68 -17.23 -10.11 2.18
N ASP A 69 -16.66 -11.06 1.44
CA ASP A 69 -17.15 -12.45 1.39
C ASP A 69 -17.13 -13.12 2.78
N THR A 70 -16.21 -12.71 3.65
CA THR A 70 -16.16 -13.21 5.03
C THR A 70 -17.43 -12.84 5.79
N VAL A 71 -18.02 -11.68 5.52
CA VAL A 71 -19.21 -11.14 6.20
C VAL A 71 -20.51 -11.27 5.39
N LYS A 72 -20.48 -11.80 4.17
CA LYS A 72 -21.66 -11.95 3.29
C LYS A 72 -22.86 -12.66 3.93
N PHE A 73 -22.62 -13.60 4.83
CA PHE A 73 -23.69 -14.33 5.55
C PHE A 73 -24.51 -13.44 6.50
N LEU A 74 -24.02 -12.25 6.84
CA LEU A 74 -24.73 -11.23 7.62
C LEU A 74 -25.61 -10.32 6.74
N GLY A 75 -25.68 -10.56 5.43
CA GLY A 75 -26.40 -9.70 4.48
C GLY A 75 -25.65 -8.42 4.12
N ILE A 76 -24.34 -8.34 4.41
CA ILE A 76 -23.50 -7.20 4.04
C ILE A 76 -23.12 -7.30 2.56
N GLU A 77 -23.34 -6.21 1.84
CA GLU A 77 -23.02 -6.07 0.42
C GLU A 77 -22.02 -4.93 0.19
N ASN A 78 -21.26 -5.04 -0.90
CA ASN A 78 -20.33 -4.01 -1.34
C ASN A 78 -21.13 -2.86 -1.99
N ASP A 79 -21.02 -1.66 -1.45
CA ASP A 79 -21.69 -0.46 -2.00
C ASP A 79 -21.06 0.04 -3.30
N LYS A 80 -19.88 -0.51 -3.66
CA LYS A 80 -19.11 -0.19 -4.87
C LYS A 80 -18.67 1.28 -4.95
N GLN A 81 -18.53 1.96 -3.81
CA GLN A 81 -18.02 3.34 -3.78
C GLN A 81 -16.49 3.41 -3.60
N GLY A 82 -15.86 2.31 -3.19
CA GLY A 82 -14.41 2.17 -3.08
C GLY A 82 -13.96 2.15 -1.62
N LEU A 83 -12.82 2.78 -1.33
CA LEU A 83 -12.27 2.89 0.02
C LEU A 83 -12.60 4.26 0.62
N ASP A 84 -12.78 4.30 1.93
CA ASP A 84 -12.89 5.55 2.68
C ASP A 84 -11.63 5.82 3.50
N PHE A 85 -11.23 7.08 3.55
CA PHE A 85 -10.19 7.57 4.43
C PHE A 85 -10.64 8.89 5.05
N PHE A 86 -11.04 8.84 6.31
CA PHE A 86 -11.62 9.97 7.02
C PHE A 86 -10.52 10.87 7.59
N LEU A 87 -10.62 12.17 7.29
CA LEU A 87 -9.76 13.21 7.84
C LEU A 87 -10.60 14.14 8.71
N SER A 88 -10.04 14.54 9.83
CA SER A 88 -10.59 15.55 10.73
C SER A 88 -9.91 16.92 10.50
N GLU A 89 -10.44 17.98 11.12
CA GLU A 89 -9.84 19.32 11.03
C GLU A 89 -8.39 19.35 11.59
N SER A 90 -8.07 18.54 12.60
CA SER A 90 -6.71 18.44 13.15
C SER A 90 -5.72 17.75 12.22
N ASP A 91 -6.20 17.04 11.19
CA ASP A 91 -5.35 16.37 10.20
C ASP A 91 -4.96 17.28 9.03
N LYS A 92 -5.55 18.48 8.94
CA LYS A 92 -5.19 19.46 7.92
C LYS A 92 -3.76 19.95 8.13
N VAL A 93 -3.06 20.12 7.03
CA VAL A 93 -1.72 20.71 6.99
C VAL A 93 -1.82 22.07 6.30
N ASP A 94 -1.06 23.06 6.78
CA ASP A 94 -0.95 24.35 6.11
C ASP A 94 -0.32 24.15 4.71
N LEU A 95 -1.10 24.39 3.66
CA LEU A 95 -0.67 24.22 2.27
C LEU A 95 0.15 25.41 1.76
N SER A 96 0.18 26.54 2.46
CA SER A 96 0.88 27.76 2.00
C SER A 96 2.40 27.60 1.92
N ILE A 97 2.95 26.62 2.65
CA ILE A 97 4.37 26.26 2.63
C ILE A 97 4.71 25.22 1.55
N PHE A 98 3.72 24.74 0.80
CA PHE A 98 3.88 23.76 -0.26
C PHE A 98 3.72 24.41 -1.64
N PRO A 99 4.38 23.86 -2.67
CA PRO A 99 4.11 24.27 -4.04
C PRO A 99 2.66 23.99 -4.43
N ASN A 100 2.07 24.84 -5.25
CA ASN A 100 0.80 24.56 -5.89
C ASN A 100 0.96 23.42 -6.92
N ASN A 101 -0.10 22.64 -7.16
CA ASN A 101 -0.16 21.61 -8.21
C ASN A 101 1.02 20.63 -8.15
N TYR A 102 1.18 19.98 -7.00
CA TYR A 102 2.31 19.07 -6.75
C TYR A 102 1.94 17.60 -6.94
N ILE A 103 2.98 16.80 -7.14
CA ILE A 103 2.91 15.35 -7.15
C ILE A 103 3.29 14.84 -5.77
N ALA A 104 2.45 14.01 -5.15
CA ALA A 104 2.84 13.29 -3.94
C ALA A 104 3.60 12.02 -4.33
N PHE A 105 4.84 11.88 -3.88
CA PHE A 105 5.62 10.65 -4.07
C PHE A 105 5.81 9.96 -2.71
N ALA A 106 5.05 8.87 -2.49
CA ALA A 106 5.20 8.02 -1.32
C ALA A 106 6.42 7.09 -1.47
N ILE A 107 7.54 7.51 -0.89
CA ILE A 107 8.84 6.83 -0.99
C ILE A 107 9.11 5.85 0.17
N GLY A 108 8.20 5.78 1.14
CA GLY A 108 8.28 4.87 2.27
C GLY A 108 7.77 3.46 1.99
N GLY A 109 8.25 2.49 2.79
CA GLY A 109 7.80 1.10 2.73
C GLY A 109 8.50 0.21 3.75
N GLN A 110 7.84 -0.88 4.14
CA GLN A 110 8.40 -1.83 5.11
C GLN A 110 9.55 -2.68 4.55
N HIS A 111 9.48 -3.03 3.26
CA HIS A 111 10.41 -3.98 2.64
C HIS A 111 11.18 -3.31 1.51
N ALA A 112 12.51 -3.34 1.56
CA ALA A 112 13.36 -2.70 0.58
C ALA A 112 13.08 -3.18 -0.86
N THR A 113 12.69 -4.44 -1.06
CA THR A 113 12.39 -4.96 -2.41
C THR A 113 11.10 -4.40 -3.05
N LYS A 114 10.36 -3.59 -2.30
CA LYS A 114 9.16 -2.87 -2.73
C LYS A 114 9.42 -1.39 -2.99
N ILE A 115 10.61 -0.90 -2.66
CA ILE A 115 10.97 0.51 -2.76
C ILE A 115 11.92 0.65 -3.94
N LEU A 116 11.66 1.64 -4.80
CA LEU A 116 12.59 2.03 -5.85
C LEU A 116 13.92 2.46 -5.24
N PRO A 117 15.07 2.12 -5.86
CA PRO A 117 16.36 2.70 -5.48
C PRO A 117 16.34 4.23 -5.52
N ASN A 118 17.08 4.90 -4.63
CA ASN A 118 17.12 6.37 -4.55
C ASN A 118 17.50 7.01 -5.89
N GLU A 119 18.51 6.47 -6.57
CA GLU A 119 18.92 6.93 -7.91
C GLU A 119 17.77 6.90 -8.93
N LYS A 120 16.91 5.88 -8.83
CA LYS A 120 15.74 5.72 -9.70
C LYS A 120 14.67 6.74 -9.38
N ILE A 121 14.40 6.98 -8.08
CA ILE A 121 13.48 8.02 -7.63
C ILE A 121 13.95 9.40 -8.10
N ILE A 122 15.24 9.71 -7.92
CA ILE A 122 15.88 10.95 -8.39
C ILE A 122 15.71 11.10 -9.91
N SER A 123 15.98 10.04 -10.69
CA SER A 123 15.83 10.06 -12.15
C SER A 123 14.39 10.33 -12.58
N ILE A 124 13.41 9.72 -11.90
CA ILE A 124 11.99 9.97 -12.13
C ILE A 124 11.66 11.43 -11.82
N CYS A 125 12.03 11.93 -10.63
CA CYS A 125 11.75 13.30 -10.23
C CYS A 125 12.32 14.34 -11.21
N LYS A 126 13.53 14.12 -11.75
CA LYS A 126 14.13 15.00 -12.76
C LYS A 126 13.37 15.08 -14.09
N LYS A 127 12.55 14.07 -14.40
CA LYS A 127 11.74 14.03 -15.63
C LYS A 127 10.34 14.60 -15.43
N LEU A 128 9.86 14.69 -14.19
CA LEU A 128 8.58 15.30 -13.86
C LEU A 128 8.65 16.82 -14.08
N LYS A 129 7.54 17.41 -14.53
CA LYS A 129 7.42 18.85 -14.79
C LYS A 129 6.77 19.63 -13.64
N GLN A 130 6.36 18.93 -12.59
CA GLN A 130 5.67 19.49 -11.44
C GLN A 130 6.52 19.29 -10.19
N PRO A 131 6.41 20.19 -9.20
CA PRO A 131 7.04 20.01 -7.90
C PRO A 131 6.60 18.71 -7.22
N VAL A 132 7.51 18.11 -6.45
CA VAL A 132 7.27 16.82 -5.79
C VAL A 132 7.29 16.98 -4.27
N VAL A 133 6.29 16.45 -3.60
CA VAL A 133 6.25 16.34 -2.13
C VAL A 133 6.50 14.88 -1.75
N LEU A 134 7.60 14.61 -1.03
CA LEU A 134 7.98 13.25 -0.61
C LEU A 134 7.25 12.85 0.68
N ILE A 135 6.46 11.80 0.60
CA ILE A 135 5.70 11.24 1.72
C ILE A 135 6.41 9.98 2.24
N GLY A 136 6.63 9.92 3.55
CA GLY A 136 7.32 8.80 4.20
C GLY A 136 7.30 8.91 5.73
N GLY A 137 7.65 7.82 6.39
CA GLY A 137 7.77 7.79 7.85
C GLY A 137 9.10 8.37 8.33
N PRO A 138 9.35 8.37 9.66
CA PRO A 138 10.63 8.78 10.23
C PRO A 138 11.83 8.01 9.67
N ASP A 139 11.66 6.71 9.42
CA ASP A 139 12.70 5.85 8.86
C ASP A 139 13.09 6.21 7.41
N ASP A 140 12.26 7.02 6.74
CA ASP A 140 12.48 7.48 5.37
C ASP A 140 13.10 8.89 5.30
N ALA A 141 13.32 9.56 6.44
CA ALA A 141 13.79 10.95 6.50
C ALA A 141 15.11 11.16 5.75
N LEU A 142 16.12 10.32 6.03
CA LEU A 142 17.43 10.38 5.37
C LEU A 142 17.33 10.14 3.86
N ARG A 143 16.50 9.18 3.43
CA ARG A 143 16.24 8.93 2.02
C ARG A 143 15.62 10.16 1.36
N GLY A 144 14.62 10.76 2.01
CA GLY A 144 13.97 11.96 1.51
C GLY A 144 14.92 13.15 1.39
N GLU A 145 15.85 13.31 2.33
CA GLU A 145 16.89 14.36 2.27
C GLU A 145 17.86 14.14 1.11
N GLU A 146 18.34 12.91 0.91
CA GLU A 146 19.20 12.56 -0.22
C GLU A 146 18.54 12.89 -1.56
N ILE A 147 17.27 12.51 -1.73
CA ILE A 147 16.51 12.79 -2.95
C ILE A 147 16.29 14.29 -3.14
N ALA A 148 15.90 15.00 -2.07
CA ALA A 148 15.65 16.44 -2.13
C ALA A 148 16.91 17.26 -2.42
N ASN A 149 18.09 16.80 -1.98
CA ASN A 149 19.36 17.45 -2.30
C ASN A 149 19.81 17.22 -3.75
N ALA A 150 19.30 16.18 -4.42
CA ALA A 150 19.71 15.79 -5.76
C ALA A 150 18.87 16.42 -6.90
N CYS A 151 17.73 17.04 -6.57
CA CYS A 151 16.81 17.66 -7.54
C CYS A 151 16.25 18.97 -6.98
N SER A 152 16.03 19.96 -7.85
CA SER A 152 15.23 21.14 -7.50
C SER A 152 13.75 20.78 -7.33
N GLU A 153 13.00 21.63 -6.63
CA GLU A 153 11.53 21.55 -6.52
C GLU A 153 10.98 20.28 -5.82
N ILE A 154 11.80 19.70 -4.93
CA ILE A 154 11.37 18.60 -4.06
C ILE A 154 11.22 19.11 -2.62
N VAL A 155 10.05 18.87 -2.03
CA VAL A 155 9.79 19.12 -0.61
C VAL A 155 9.79 17.80 0.14
N ASN A 156 10.79 17.58 0.99
CA ASN A 156 10.83 16.40 1.86
C ASN A 156 9.94 16.59 3.10
N THR A 157 8.91 15.75 3.24
CA THR A 157 8.06 15.71 4.44
C THR A 157 8.18 14.41 5.23
N CYS A 158 9.13 13.54 4.89
CA CYS A 158 9.30 12.25 5.55
C CYS A 158 9.56 12.45 7.05
N GLY A 159 8.75 11.79 7.89
CA GLY A 159 8.84 11.88 9.35
C GLY A 159 8.31 13.18 9.97
N LYS A 160 7.80 14.13 9.17
CA LYS A 160 7.31 15.43 9.67
C LYS A 160 5.82 15.44 10.02
N TYR A 161 5.05 14.50 9.47
CA TYR A 161 3.60 14.45 9.60
C TYR A 161 3.12 13.08 10.09
N THR A 162 1.96 13.07 10.73
CA THR A 162 1.26 11.82 11.09
C THR A 162 0.76 11.09 9.84
N LEU A 163 0.27 9.86 10.01
CA LEU A 163 -0.37 9.10 8.94
C LEU A 163 -1.53 9.86 8.29
N LEU A 164 -2.40 10.47 9.12
CA LEU A 164 -3.58 11.19 8.65
C LEU A 164 -3.20 12.50 7.95
N GLN A 165 -2.25 13.25 8.50
CA GLN A 165 -1.70 14.45 7.85
C GLN A 165 -1.00 14.15 6.53
N SER A 166 -0.27 13.04 6.45
CA SER A 166 0.29 12.54 5.18
C SER A 166 -0.81 12.18 4.18
N GLY A 167 -1.91 11.61 4.67
CA GLY A 167 -3.12 11.37 3.88
C GLY A 167 -3.77 12.67 3.39
N PHE A 168 -3.76 13.74 4.19
CA PHE A 168 -4.21 15.06 3.76
C PHE A 168 -3.34 15.61 2.62
N LEU A 169 -2.00 15.51 2.71
CA LEU A 169 -1.12 15.89 1.60
C LEU A 169 -1.41 15.06 0.33
N ILE A 170 -1.65 13.75 0.47
CA ILE A 170 -2.08 12.91 -0.67
C ILE A 170 -3.41 13.39 -1.27
N LYS A 171 -4.36 13.81 -0.43
CA LYS A 171 -5.66 14.34 -0.86
C LYS A 171 -5.52 15.66 -1.63
N GLU A 172 -4.51 16.47 -1.35
CA GLU A 172 -4.33 17.78 -2.00
C GLU A 172 -3.39 17.72 -3.23
N ALA A 173 -2.70 16.59 -3.45
CA ALA A 173 -1.86 16.38 -4.62
C ALA A 173 -2.66 16.20 -5.93
N ASP A 174 -2.08 16.56 -7.07
CA ASP A 174 -2.70 16.36 -8.39
C ASP A 174 -2.76 14.87 -8.74
N PHE A 175 -1.65 14.17 -8.54
CA PHE A 175 -1.57 12.72 -8.64
C PHE A 175 -0.51 12.17 -7.70
N VAL A 176 -0.54 10.85 -7.53
CA VAL A 176 0.29 10.14 -6.56
C VAL A 176 1.16 9.12 -7.26
N ILE A 177 2.45 9.15 -6.97
CA ILE A 177 3.36 8.04 -7.24
C ILE A 177 3.58 7.31 -5.92
N SER A 178 3.31 6.01 -5.88
CA SER A 178 3.47 5.23 -4.66
C SER A 178 3.98 3.84 -4.99
N HIS A 179 4.85 3.32 -4.16
CA HIS A 179 5.09 1.87 -4.10
C HIS A 179 3.81 1.14 -3.64
N ASP A 180 3.78 -0.20 -3.73
CA ASP A 180 2.67 -1.03 -3.26
C ASP A 180 2.59 -1.08 -1.71
N THR A 181 2.36 0.08 -1.09
CA THR A 181 2.34 0.32 0.36
C THR A 181 1.03 1.00 0.78
N GLY A 182 0.87 1.31 2.08
CA GLY A 182 -0.36 1.87 2.61
C GLY A 182 -0.82 3.17 1.93
N MET A 183 0.13 4.06 1.57
CA MET A 183 -0.18 5.35 0.93
C MET A 183 -0.85 5.19 -0.45
N MET A 184 -0.58 4.10 -1.16
CA MET A 184 -1.28 3.76 -2.41
C MET A 184 -2.79 3.56 -2.17
N HIS A 185 -3.17 2.90 -1.08
CA HIS A 185 -4.57 2.67 -0.74
C HIS A 185 -5.25 3.95 -0.23
N VAL A 186 -4.52 4.80 0.51
CA VAL A 186 -5.01 6.13 0.92
C VAL A 186 -5.30 6.99 -0.32
N ALA A 187 -4.41 6.99 -1.31
CA ALA A 187 -4.64 7.67 -2.58
C ALA A 187 -5.86 7.13 -3.33
N ALA A 188 -6.10 5.81 -3.28
CA ALA A 188 -7.26 5.18 -3.90
C ALA A 188 -8.57 5.60 -3.22
N ALA A 189 -8.57 5.77 -1.89
CA ALA A 189 -9.71 6.28 -1.14
C ALA A 189 -10.09 7.70 -1.58
N PHE A 190 -9.09 8.56 -1.84
CA PHE A 190 -9.32 9.90 -2.37
C PHE A 190 -9.51 9.99 -3.89
N LYS A 191 -9.66 8.84 -4.58
CA LYS A 191 -9.84 8.75 -6.04
C LYS A 191 -8.77 9.50 -6.84
N LYS A 192 -7.56 9.59 -6.31
CA LYS A 192 -6.42 10.19 -7.01
C LYS A 192 -6.01 9.32 -8.19
N LYS A 193 -5.43 9.96 -9.22
CA LYS A 193 -4.66 9.26 -10.25
C LYS A 193 -3.41 8.69 -9.56
N ILE A 194 -3.19 7.38 -9.71
CA ILE A 194 -2.10 6.68 -9.01
C ILE A 194 -1.18 6.02 -10.03
N PHE A 195 0.11 6.27 -9.92
CA PHE A 195 1.15 5.42 -10.50
C PHE A 195 1.67 4.49 -9.40
N SER A 196 1.10 3.28 -9.33
CA SER A 196 1.49 2.29 -8.33
C SER A 196 2.69 1.48 -8.82
N VAL A 197 3.79 1.49 -8.09
CA VAL A 197 5.06 0.86 -8.48
C VAL A 197 5.22 -0.49 -7.80
N TRP A 198 5.47 -1.53 -8.60
CA TRP A 198 5.52 -2.92 -8.15
C TRP A 198 6.87 -3.56 -8.45
N GLY A 199 7.56 -3.98 -7.39
CA GLY A 199 8.84 -4.68 -7.48
C GLY A 199 8.69 -6.18 -7.41
N ASN A 200 9.07 -6.76 -6.27
CA ASN A 200 9.09 -8.22 -6.10
C ASN A 200 7.71 -8.87 -5.93
N THR A 201 6.68 -8.07 -5.65
CA THR A 201 5.26 -8.43 -5.54
C THR A 201 4.56 -8.16 -6.87
N ILE A 202 3.32 -8.66 -7.01
CA ILE A 202 2.51 -8.51 -8.22
C ILE A 202 1.07 -8.06 -7.86
N PRO A 203 0.41 -7.25 -8.71
CA PRO A 203 -0.98 -6.83 -8.51
C PRO A 203 -1.98 -7.98 -8.32
N GLU A 204 -1.76 -9.12 -8.97
CA GLU A 204 -2.61 -10.32 -9.00
C GLU A 204 -2.76 -10.99 -7.62
N PHE A 205 -2.02 -10.54 -6.61
CA PHE A 205 -2.36 -10.86 -5.22
C PHE A 205 -3.66 -10.20 -4.74
N GLY A 206 -4.31 -9.39 -5.58
CA GLY A 206 -5.56 -8.68 -5.30
C GLY A 206 -5.35 -7.48 -4.37
N MET A 207 -4.13 -6.95 -4.31
CA MET A 207 -3.73 -5.86 -3.40
C MET A 207 -3.48 -4.54 -4.14
N HIS A 208 -3.93 -4.43 -5.39
CA HIS A 208 -3.78 -3.21 -6.16
C HIS A 208 -4.71 -2.09 -5.65
N PRO A 209 -4.60 -0.85 -6.15
CA PRO A 209 -5.54 0.21 -5.79
C PRO A 209 -6.99 -0.25 -6.06
N TYR A 210 -7.83 -0.26 -5.02
CA TYR A 210 -9.21 -0.74 -5.12
C TYR A 210 -10.12 0.35 -5.68
N MET A 211 -10.78 0.08 -6.80
CA MET A 211 -11.69 1.03 -7.47
C MET A 211 -11.08 2.44 -7.60
N ALA A 212 -9.80 2.49 -7.95
CA ALA A 212 -9.06 3.72 -8.12
C ALA A 212 -9.49 4.47 -9.39
N ASN A 213 -8.97 5.69 -9.54
CA ASN A 213 -9.19 6.50 -10.73
C ASN A 213 -8.80 5.71 -12.00
N GLU A 214 -9.60 5.79 -13.06
CA GLU A 214 -9.39 5.10 -14.34
C GLU A 214 -8.04 5.45 -15.02
N LYS A 215 -7.49 6.64 -14.73
CA LYS A 215 -6.19 7.08 -15.23
C LYS A 215 -5.01 6.51 -14.46
N SER A 216 -5.26 5.71 -13.42
CA SER A 216 -4.22 5.06 -12.62
C SER A 216 -3.51 3.98 -13.43
N LYS A 217 -2.22 3.80 -13.18
CA LYS A 217 -1.38 2.82 -13.87
C LYS A 217 -0.60 1.98 -12.86
N MET A 218 -0.54 0.68 -13.14
CA MET A 218 0.35 -0.25 -12.44
C MET A 218 1.67 -0.30 -13.20
N ILE A 219 2.73 0.19 -12.56
CA ILE A 219 4.07 0.27 -13.11
C ILE A 219 4.86 -0.93 -12.61
N GLU A 220 5.24 -1.80 -13.53
CA GLU A 220 5.94 -3.04 -13.23
C GLU A 220 6.82 -3.46 -14.41
N VAL A 221 7.87 -4.22 -14.11
CA VAL A 221 8.62 -4.96 -15.13
C VAL A 221 7.95 -6.32 -15.33
N LYS A 222 7.45 -6.55 -16.54
CA LYS A 222 6.80 -7.81 -16.95
C LYS A 222 7.86 -8.84 -17.35
N ASP A 223 7.43 -10.10 -17.46
CA ASP A 223 8.22 -11.22 -17.99
C ASP A 223 9.53 -11.55 -17.23
N LEU A 224 9.61 -11.15 -15.95
CA LEU A 224 10.71 -11.55 -15.07
C LEU A 224 10.43 -12.92 -14.43
N SER A 225 11.18 -13.94 -14.84
CA SER A 225 11.03 -15.33 -14.36
C SER A 225 11.12 -15.51 -12.84
N CYS A 226 11.81 -14.62 -12.13
CA CYS A 226 11.90 -14.67 -10.67
C CYS A 226 10.64 -14.12 -9.96
N ARG A 227 9.86 -13.27 -10.62
CA ARG A 227 8.75 -12.49 -10.04
C ARG A 227 7.44 -13.29 -10.09
N PRO A 228 6.60 -13.26 -9.04
CA PRO A 228 6.84 -12.66 -7.72
C PRO A 228 7.84 -13.48 -6.90
N CYS A 229 8.76 -12.81 -6.20
CA CYS A 229 9.69 -13.49 -5.29
C CYS A 229 9.10 -13.75 -3.90
N SER A 230 8.10 -12.95 -3.50
CA SER A 230 7.45 -13.02 -2.19
C SER A 230 6.04 -12.45 -2.30
N LYS A 231 5.17 -12.90 -1.40
CA LYS A 231 3.81 -12.36 -1.24
C LYS A 231 3.76 -11.02 -0.51
N ILE A 232 4.82 -10.64 0.21
CA ILE A 232 4.85 -9.43 1.05
C ILE A 232 6.06 -8.54 0.82
N GLY A 233 7.20 -9.05 0.34
CA GLY A 233 8.47 -8.31 0.32
C GLY A 233 9.62 -9.05 1.01
N PHE A 234 10.83 -8.53 0.86
CA PHE A 234 12.06 -8.90 1.55
C PHE A 234 12.92 -7.65 1.81
N ASP A 235 13.91 -7.78 2.70
CA ASP A 235 14.86 -6.69 2.99
C ASP A 235 15.98 -6.58 1.95
N LYS A 236 16.18 -7.62 1.14
CA LYS A 236 17.10 -7.62 0.01
C LYS A 236 16.57 -8.47 -1.13
N CYS A 237 16.90 -8.10 -2.37
CA CYS A 237 16.55 -8.90 -3.54
C CYS A 237 17.19 -10.30 -3.43
N PRO A 238 16.41 -11.39 -3.43
CA PRO A 238 16.95 -12.75 -3.28
C PRO A 238 17.76 -13.21 -4.50
N LYS A 239 17.67 -12.48 -5.62
CA LYS A 239 18.42 -12.74 -6.85
C LYS A 239 19.61 -11.80 -7.06
N GLY A 240 19.83 -10.83 -6.16
CA GLY A 240 20.94 -9.89 -6.22
C GLY A 240 20.83 -8.78 -7.27
N HIS A 241 20.20 -9.02 -8.43
CA HIS A 241 20.16 -8.07 -9.54
C HIS A 241 19.13 -6.94 -9.40
N PHE A 242 18.06 -7.14 -8.62
CA PHE A 242 16.97 -6.17 -8.38
C PHE A 242 16.31 -5.53 -9.62
N LYS A 243 16.41 -6.20 -10.77
CA LYS A 243 15.82 -5.82 -12.07
C LYS A 243 14.36 -5.36 -12.00
N CYS A 244 13.52 -5.97 -11.15
CA CYS A 244 12.12 -5.59 -11.02
C CYS A 244 11.88 -4.13 -10.61
N MET A 245 12.87 -3.47 -10.01
CA MET A 245 12.85 -2.03 -9.76
C MET A 245 13.79 -1.25 -10.67
N GLN A 246 14.99 -1.79 -10.94
CA GLN A 246 16.00 -1.09 -11.73
C GLN A 246 15.59 -0.87 -13.19
N GLU A 247 14.91 -1.86 -13.79
CA GLU A 247 14.50 -1.85 -15.20
C GLU A 247 13.13 -1.20 -15.43
N ILE A 248 12.52 -0.58 -14.40
CA ILE A 248 11.27 0.17 -14.57
C ILE A 248 11.48 1.30 -15.59
N ASP A 249 10.61 1.35 -16.60
CA ASP A 249 10.63 2.44 -17.58
C ASP A 249 10.05 3.72 -16.96
N GLU A 250 10.91 4.73 -16.85
CA GLU A 250 10.58 6.02 -16.24
C GLU A 250 9.65 6.86 -17.11
N ASN A 251 9.58 6.58 -18.42
CA ASN A 251 8.67 7.31 -19.30
C ASN A 251 7.20 6.99 -19.00
N LEU A 252 6.93 5.88 -18.32
CA LEU A 252 5.58 5.50 -17.93
C LEU A 252 4.94 6.51 -16.96
N PHE A 253 5.75 7.27 -16.22
CA PHE A 253 5.28 8.31 -15.28
C PHE A 253 4.96 9.65 -15.99
N LEU A 254 5.39 9.84 -17.24
CA LEU A 254 5.30 11.12 -17.96
C LEU A 254 4.04 11.26 -18.83
N ASN A 255 3.32 10.16 -19.03
CA ASN A 255 2.07 10.14 -19.79
C ASN A 255 0.92 10.69 -18.91
N GLU A 256 0.98 12.01 -18.70
CA GLU A 256 0.00 12.86 -18.00
C GLU A 256 -1.39 12.81 -18.66
#